data_AF-A0A9D9M0N4-F1
#
_entry.id   AF-A0A9D9M0N4-F1
#
_cell.length_a   1.000
_cell.length_b   1.000
_cell.length_c   1.000
_cell.angle_alpha   90.00
_cell.angle_beta   90.00
_cell.angle_gamma   90.00
#
_symmetry.space_group_name_H-M   'P 1'
#
loop_
_entity.id
_entity.type
_entity.pdbx_description
1 polymer ?
#
loop_
_entity_poly.entity_id
_entity_poly.type
_entity_poly.pdbx_seq_one_letter_code
_entity_poly.pdbx_strand_id
1 'polypeptide(L)' 'MTKEQLLFLIETKKEHEFVYNGKTYNLTYDKDTANNTVIVFGELYQGKRYSSSGELLNTAKIENHFFKDMLEIF' A
#
# COMPACT_ATOMS: atom_id res chain seq x y z
N MET A 1 -4.88 -10.04 2.69
CA MET A 1 -5.53 -9.03 1.83
C MET A 1 -5.20 -9.38 0.39
N THR A 2 -6.17 -9.37 -0.53
CA THR A 2 -5.90 -9.64 -1.95
C THR A 2 -5.50 -8.38 -2.71
N LYS A 3 -4.94 -8.53 -3.91
CA LYS A 3 -4.65 -7.41 -4.83
C LYS A 3 -5.89 -6.56 -5.12
N GLU A 4 -7.02 -7.21 -5.36
CA GLU A 4 -8.28 -6.54 -5.68
C GLU A 4 -8.81 -5.75 -4.49
N GLN A 5 -8.69 -6.28 -3.28
CA GLN A 5 -9.03 -5.55 -2.06
C GLN A 5 -8.13 -4.33 -1.87
N LEU A 6 -6.82 -4.46 -2.10
CA LEU A 6 -5.88 -3.34 -2.02
C LEU A 6 -6.24 -2.25 -3.03
N LEU A 7 -6.49 -2.64 -4.29
CA LEU A 7 -6.92 -1.71 -5.34
C LEU A 7 -8.23 -1.01 -4.98
N PHE A 8 -9.22 -1.77 -4.50
CA PHE A 8 -10.49 -1.22 -4.07
C PHE A 8 -10.32 -0.23 -2.91
N LEU A 9 -9.47 -0.52 -1.93
CA LEU A 9 -9.18 0.39 -0.83
C LEU A 9 -8.52 1.69 -1.35
N ILE A 10 -7.57 1.58 -2.28
CA ILE A 10 -6.91 2.72 -2.92
C ILE A 10 -7.91 3.58 -3.71
N GLU A 11 -8.77 2.96 -4.51
CA GLU A 11 -9.78 3.65 -5.31
C GLU A 11 -10.84 4.33 -4.44
N THR A 12 -11.25 3.67 -3.35
CA THR A 12 -12.20 4.23 -2.38
C THR A 12 -11.56 5.17 -1.36
N LYS A 13 -10.24 5.39 -1.45
CA LYS A 13 -9.44 6.18 -0.50
C LYS A 13 -9.69 5.78 0.96
N LYS A 14 -9.89 4.48 1.20
CA LYS A 14 -10.10 3.94 2.54
C LYS A 14 -8.78 3.58 3.17
N GLU A 15 -8.58 4.09 4.38
CA GLU A 15 -7.46 3.73 5.23
C GLU A 15 -7.66 2.30 5.74
N HIS A 16 -6.57 1.55 5.84
CA HIS A 16 -6.63 0.18 6.30
C HIS A 16 -5.33 -0.23 6.98
N GLU A 17 -5.44 -0.86 8.13
CA GLU A 17 -4.32 -1.41 8.87
C GLU A 17 -4.48 -2.93 8.96
N PHE A 18 -3.39 -3.66 8.76
CA PHE A 18 -3.38 -5.12 8.82
C PHE A 18 -2.03 -5.64 9.32
N VAL A 19 -2.05 -6.82 9.93
CA VAL A 19 -0.82 -7.48 10.39
C VAL A 19 -0.39 -8.52 9.37
N TYR A 20 0.89 -8.50 9.00
CA TYR A 20 1.51 -9.47 8.12
C TYR A 20 2.88 -9.89 8.67
N ASN A 21 3.09 -11.21 8.81
CA ASN A 21 4.33 -11.78 9.33
C ASN A 21 4.80 -11.15 10.67
N GLY A 22 3.86 -10.91 11.60
CA GLY A 22 4.15 -10.30 12.91
C GLY A 22 4.43 -8.79 12.89
N LYS A 23 4.36 -8.14 11.73
CA LYS A 23 4.53 -6.70 11.56
C LYS A 23 3.21 -6.05 11.17
N THR A 24 2.93 -4.86 11.71
CA THR A 24 1.76 -4.07 11.34
C THR A 24 2.06 -3.24 10.11
N TYR A 25 1.18 -3.29 9.12
CA TYR A 25 1.22 -2.51 7.90
C TYR A 25 -0.01 -1.62 7.83
N ASN A 26 0.14 -0.44 7.27
CA ASN A 26 -0.97 0.47 7.04
C ASN A 26 -0.97 1.04 5.62
N LEU A 27 -2.17 1.23 5.11
CA LEU A 27 -2.52 1.99 3.93
C LEU A 27 -3.22 3.26 4.41
N THR A 28 -2.62 4.41 4.21
CA THR A 28 -3.22 5.72 4.50
C THR A 28 -3.04 6.66 3.31
N TYR A 29 -3.60 7.86 3.42
CA TYR A 29 -3.48 8.88 2.37
C TYR A 29 -3.00 10.18 3.00
N ASP A 30 -2.10 10.84 2.30
CA ASP A 30 -1.61 12.15 2.67
C ASP A 30 -1.80 13.10 1.48
N LYS A 31 -1.48 14.37 1.68
CA LYS A 31 -1.41 15.35 0.60
C LYS A 31 0.03 15.77 0.36
N ASP A 32 0.44 15.83 -0.91
CA ASP A 32 1.72 16.43 -1.26
C ASP A 32 1.66 17.97 -1.16
N THR A 33 2.80 18.62 -1.43
CA THR A 33 2.92 20.09 -1.45
C THR A 33 2.06 20.76 -2.52
N ALA A 34 1.59 20.01 -3.51
CA ALA A 34 0.69 20.46 -4.56
C ALA A 34 -0.79 20.07 -4.29
N ASN A 35 -1.12 19.62 -3.07
CA ASN A 35 -2.44 19.13 -2.65
C ASN A 35 -2.94 17.88 -3.38
N ASN A 36 -2.07 17.15 -4.09
CA ASN A 36 -2.44 15.87 -4.68
C ASN A 36 -2.54 14.80 -3.60
N THR A 37 -3.52 13.91 -3.73
CA THR A 37 -3.63 12.73 -2.87
C THR A 37 -2.46 11.80 -3.15
N VAL A 38 -1.65 11.52 -2.13
CA VAL A 38 -0.59 10.51 -2.18
C VAL A 38 -0.98 9.31 -1.32
N ILE A 39 -0.66 8.13 -1.81
CA ILE A 39 -0.88 6.87 -1.11
C ILE A 39 0.32 6.65 -0.20
N VAL A 40 0.08 6.37 1.08
CA VAL A 40 1.13 6.00 2.03
C VAL A 40 0.92 4.54 2.38
N PHE A 41 1.90 3.70 2.05
CA PHE A 41 1.81 2.27 2.28
C PHE A 41 3.14 1.70 2.77
N GLY A 42 3.09 0.89 3.82
CA GLY A 42 4.25 0.20 4.36
C GLY A 42 4.04 -0.27 5.80
N GLU A 43 5.13 -0.64 6.47
CA GLU A 43 5.11 -0.96 7.89
C GLU A 43 4.67 0.28 8.69
N LEU A 44 3.96 0.08 9.79
CA LEU A 44 3.48 1.14 10.67
C LEU A 44 4.65 2.06 11.06
N TYR A 45 4.47 3.37 10.89
CA TYR A 45 5.50 4.42 11.06
C TYR A 45 6.66 4.43 10.04
N GLN A 46 6.69 3.51 9.08
CA GLN A 46 7.68 3.42 8.00
C GLN A 46 7.05 3.40 6.61
N GLY A 47 5.82 3.91 6.49
CA GLY A 47 5.08 3.97 5.23
C GLY A 47 5.82 4.77 4.15
N LYS A 48 5.95 4.19 2.96
CA LYS A 48 6.46 4.89 1.78
C LYS A 48 5.33 5.62 1.07
N ARG A 49 5.65 6.76 0.46
CA ARG A 49 4.69 7.57 -0.31
C ARG A 49 4.73 7.15 -1.77
N TYR A 50 3.55 7.06 -2.39
CA TYR A 50 3.36 6.73 -3.80
C TYR A 50 2.37 7.71 -4.41
N SER A 51 2.69 8.23 -5.59
CA SER A 51 1.82 9.16 -6.32
C SER A 51 0.67 8.46 -7.03
N SER A 52 0.74 7.15 -7.24
CA SER A 52 -0.32 6.37 -7.88
C SER A 52 -0.34 4.90 -7.44
N SER A 53 -1.48 4.24 -7.63
CA SER A 53 -1.60 2.79 -7.47
C SER A 53 -0.65 2.02 -8.39
N GLY A 54 -0.40 2.54 -9.60
CA GLY A 54 0.57 1.95 -10.54
C GLY A 54 2.00 1.97 -10.00
N GLU A 55 2.42 3.09 -9.41
CA GLU A 55 3.75 3.22 -8.79
C GLU A 55 3.89 2.30 -7.57
N LEU A 56 2.85 2.21 -6.74
CA LEU A 56 2.80 1.29 -5.61
C LEU A 56 2.95 -0.16 -6.09
N LEU A 57 2.18 -0.56 -7.10
CA LEU A 57 2.23 -1.92 -7.66
C LEU A 57 3.55 -2.21 -8.37
N ASN A 58 4.18 -1.22 -8.99
CA ASN A 58 5.48 -1.39 -9.63
C ASN A 58 6.59 -1.53 -8.58
N THR A 59 6.57 -0.72 -7.53
CA THR A 59 7.51 -0.85 -6.40
C THR A 59 7.32 -2.18 -5.69
N ALA A 60 6.07 -2.61 -5.50
CA ALA A 60 5.71 -3.93 -4.98
C ALA A 60 6.30 -5.09 -5.80
N LYS A 61 6.33 -4.96 -7.14
CA LYS A 61 6.96 -5.93 -8.03
C LYS A 61 8.50 -5.94 -7.92
N ILE A 62 9.12 -4.80 -7.63
CA ILE A 62 10.57 -4.64 -7.58
C ILE A 62 11.14 -5.04 -6.20
N GLU A 63 10.45 -4.75 -5.09
CA GLU A 63 10.81 -5.18 -3.72
C GLU A 63 10.29 -6.60 -3.35
N ASN A 64 9.89 -7.36 -4.38
CA ASN A 64 9.87 -8.80 -4.66
C ASN A 64 9.76 -9.92 -3.59
N HIS A 65 9.49 -9.66 -2.31
CA HIS A 65 9.08 -10.75 -1.40
C HIS A 65 7.84 -10.40 -0.57
N PHE A 66 7.83 -9.26 0.10
CA PHE A 66 6.71 -8.87 0.95
C PHE A 66 5.38 -8.77 0.18
N PHE A 67 5.37 -8.08 -0.96
CA PHE A 67 4.18 -7.94 -1.78
C PHE A 67 3.89 -9.17 -2.61
N LYS A 68 4.91 -9.92 -3.03
CA LYS A 68 4.72 -11.13 -3.83
C LYS A 68 3.96 -12.17 -3.00
N ASP A 69 4.41 -12.45 -1.78
CA ASP A 69 3.69 -13.31 -0.84
C ASP A 69 2.32 -12.72 -0.46
N MET A 70 2.22 -11.42 -0.14
CA MET A 70 0.92 -10.81 0.21
C MET A 70 -0.10 -10.87 -0.95
N LEU A 71 0.34 -10.77 -2.21
CA LEU A 71 -0.50 -10.81 -3.41
C LEU A 71 -0.70 -12.22 -3.98
N GLU A 72 0.16 -13.19 -3.67
CA GLU A 72 0.10 -14.60 -4.12
C GLU A 72 -0.56 -15.55 -3.09
N ILE A 73 -0.78 -15.14 -1.84
CA ILE A 73 -1.42 -16.00 -0.82
C ILE A 73 -2.92 -16.26 -1.09
N PHE A 74 -3.55 -15.65 -2.10
CA PHE A 74 -4.92 -15.95 -2.53
C PHE A 74 -5.13 -15.86 -4.04
#